data_AF-A0A6V7LGV3-F1
#
_entry.id   AF-A0A6V7LGV3-F1
#
_cell.length_a   1.000
_cell.length_b   1.000
_cell.length_c   1.000
_cell.angle_alpha   90.00
_cell.angle_beta   90.00
_cell.angle_gamma   90.00
#
_symmetry.space_group_name_H-M   'P 1'
#
loop_
_entity.id
_entity.type
_entity.pdbx_description
1 polymer ?
#
loop_
_entity_poly.entity_id
_entity_poly.type
_entity_poly.pdbx_seq_one_letter_code
_entity_poly.pdbx_strand_id
1 'polypeptide(L)'
;DCRDPTCSGHGACVAGKCYCKAGWQGERCDQVDQRVYKCLPGCSKHGSYDLETAQCICDEHWTGFDCSQPRCALDCGPHGSCEQGQC
;
A
#
# COMPACT_ATOMS: atom_id res chain seq x y z
N ASP A 1 -20.32 21.17 15.55
CA ASP A 1 -19.95 19.99 16.36
C ASP A 1 -19.73 18.80 15.43
N CYS A 2 -18.73 17.96 15.67
CA CYS A 2 -18.45 16.84 14.75
C CYS A 2 -19.39 15.66 15.04
N ARG A 3 -19.79 14.95 13.98
CA ARG A 3 -20.61 13.73 14.10
C ARG A 3 -19.84 12.58 14.76
N ASP A 4 -18.53 12.54 14.56
CA ASP A 4 -17.61 11.53 15.08
C ASP A 4 -16.48 12.25 15.85
N PRO A 5 -16.33 12.03 17.17
CA PRO A 5 -15.27 12.66 17.97
C PRO A 5 -13.86 12.18 17.59
N THR A 6 -13.76 11.01 16.96
CA THR A 6 -12.51 10.37 16.51
C THR A 6 -12.23 10.53 15.03
N CYS A 7 -13.17 11.13 14.26
CA CYS A 7 -13.03 11.35 12.83
C CYS A 7 -12.61 10.06 12.10
N SER A 8 -13.49 9.05 12.13
CA SER A 8 -13.25 7.72 11.56
C SER A 8 -12.06 6.96 12.19
N GLY A 9 -11.67 7.30 13.42
CA GLY A 9 -10.47 6.73 14.09
C GLY A 9 -9.13 7.33 13.65
N HIS A 10 -9.15 8.21 12.65
CA HIS A 10 -7.98 8.76 12.00
C HIS A 10 -7.74 10.24 12.33
N GLY A 11 -8.42 10.78 13.34
CA GLY A 11 -8.21 12.17 13.74
C GLY A 11 -8.76 12.49 15.13
N ALA A 12 -8.91 13.79 15.38
CA ALA A 12 -9.58 14.32 16.55
C ALA A 12 -10.51 15.47 16.13
N CYS A 13 -11.72 15.51 16.70
CA CYS A 13 -12.61 16.65 16.53
C CYS A 13 -12.19 17.82 17.43
N VAL A 14 -11.95 18.98 16.84
CA VAL A 14 -11.69 20.23 17.57
C VAL A 14 -12.54 21.35 16.97
N ALA A 15 -13.36 22.00 17.80
CA ALA A 15 -14.23 23.11 17.40
C ALA A 15 -15.17 22.79 16.21
N GLY A 16 -15.63 21.54 16.08
CA GLY A 16 -16.53 21.12 15.00
C GLY A 16 -15.84 20.82 13.67
N LYS A 17 -14.50 20.80 13.63
CA LYS A 17 -13.69 20.36 12.49
C LYS A 17 -12.85 19.15 12.87
N CYS A 18 -12.71 18.21 11.94
CA CYS A 18 -11.81 17.07 12.09
C CYS A 18 -10.37 17.45 11.74
N TYR A 19 -9.45 17.17 12.66
CA TYR A 19 -8.01 17.29 12.46
C TYR A 19 -7.43 15.89 12.26
N CYS A 20 -7.00 15.60 11.03
CA CYS A 20 -6.56 14.28 10.62
C CYS A 20 -5.11 14.00 11.05
N LYS A 21 -4.85 12.73 11.38
CA LYS A 21 -3.50 12.20 11.58
C LYS A 21 -2.75 12.17 10.26
N ALA A 22 -1.41 12.14 10.32
CA ALA A 22 -0.57 12.06 9.13
C ALA A 22 -0.96 10.85 8.25
N GLY A 23 -1.09 11.08 6.95
CA GLY A 23 -1.53 10.06 5.99
C GLY A 23 -3.05 9.98 5.80
N TRP A 24 -3.84 10.79 6.52
CA TRP A 24 -5.30 10.88 6.36
C TRP A 24 -5.75 12.30 6.06
N GLN A 25 -6.82 12.42 5.26
CA GLN A 25 -7.39 13.67 4.80
C GLN A 25 -8.91 13.55 4.64
N GLY A 26 -9.54 14.64 4.22
CA GLY A 26 -10.99 14.75 4.08
C GLY A 26 -11.66 15.31 5.33
N GLU A 27 -12.92 15.71 5.19
CA GLU A 27 -13.72 16.35 6.26
C GLU A 27 -13.94 15.43 7.47
N ARG A 28 -13.80 14.11 7.29
CA ARG A 28 -13.96 13.10 8.35
C ARG A 28 -12.71 12.26 8.56
N CYS A 29 -11.58 12.59 7.92
CA CYS A 29 -10.36 11.78 7.96
C CYS A 29 -10.56 10.34 7.48
N ASP A 30 -11.51 10.14 6.57
CA ASP A 30 -11.87 8.84 5.98
C ASP A 30 -11.14 8.56 4.65
N GLN A 31 -10.34 9.52 4.18
CA GLN A 31 -9.58 9.39 2.94
C GLN A 31 -8.10 9.30 3.25
N VAL A 32 -7.39 8.37 2.60
CA VAL A 32 -5.92 8.32 2.69
C VAL A 32 -5.33 9.48 1.89
N ASP A 33 -4.38 10.20 2.48
CA ASP A 33 -3.58 11.19 1.76
C ASP A 33 -2.67 10.46 0.78
N GLN A 34 -2.96 10.61 -0.52
CA GLN A 34 -2.20 9.94 -1.56
C GLN A 34 -0.72 10.33 -1.60
N ARG A 35 -0.33 11.44 -0.96
CA ARG A 35 1.09 11.79 -0.80
C ARG A 35 1.83 10.77 0.05
N VAL A 36 1.14 10.05 0.94
CA VAL A 36 1.74 8.98 1.74
C VAL A 36 2.24 7.84 0.85
N TYR A 37 1.59 7.58 -0.30
CA TYR A 37 2.07 6.59 -1.29
C TYR A 37 3.43 6.95 -1.91
N LYS A 38 3.88 8.21 -1.83
CA LYS A 38 5.24 8.59 -2.23
C LYS A 38 6.31 8.13 -1.24
N CYS A 39 5.92 7.92 0.01
CA CYS A 39 6.82 7.46 1.08
C CYS A 39 6.69 5.95 1.32
N LEU A 40 5.61 5.33 0.85
CA LEU A 40 5.41 3.89 0.95
C LEU A 40 6.34 3.14 -0.02
N PRO A 41 6.71 1.89 0.30
CA PRO A 41 7.44 1.04 -0.63
C PRO A 41 6.63 0.93 -1.93
N GLY A 42 7.24 1.29 -3.06
CA GLY A 42 6.58 1.20 -4.36
C GLY A 42 6.38 -0.24 -4.85
N CYS A 43 6.63 -1.25 -4.00
CA CYS A 43 6.55 -2.68 -4.34
C CYS A 43 7.22 -2.99 -5.68
N SER A 44 8.44 -2.45 -5.88
CA SER A 44 9.21 -2.55 -7.13
C SER A 44 8.48 -2.11 -8.40
N LYS A 45 7.37 -1.36 -8.30
CA LYS A 45 6.42 -1.03 -9.39
C LYS A 45 5.73 -2.26 -9.99
N HIS A 46 5.66 -3.32 -9.20
CA HIS A 46 5.15 -4.64 -9.55
C HIS A 46 4.08 -5.12 -8.57
N GLY A 47 3.44 -4.17 -7.90
CA GLY A 47 2.41 -4.41 -6.92
C GLY A 47 1.92 -3.10 -6.29
N SER A 48 1.00 -3.26 -5.35
CA SER A 48 0.44 -2.17 -4.56
C SER A 48 0.68 -2.42 -3.08
N TYR A 49 1.12 -1.40 -2.36
CA TYR A 49 1.31 -1.51 -0.91
C TYR A 49 -0.03 -1.41 -0.19
N ASP A 50 -0.39 -2.45 0.53
CA ASP A 50 -1.58 -2.52 1.36
C ASP A 50 -1.29 -1.98 2.76
N LEU A 51 -2.00 -0.91 3.13
CA LEU A 51 -1.81 -0.20 4.39
C LEU A 51 -2.42 -0.91 5.60
N GLU A 52 -3.38 -1.80 5.38
CA GLU A 52 -4.09 -2.51 6.45
C GLU A 52 -3.26 -3.70 6.96
N THR A 53 -2.68 -4.44 6.03
CA THR A 53 -1.78 -5.57 6.29
C THR A 53 -0.31 -5.17 6.40
N ALA A 54 0.04 -3.95 5.97
CA ALA A 54 1.41 -3.45 5.89
C ALA A 54 2.33 -4.32 5.00
N GLN A 55 1.82 -4.75 3.85
CA GLN A 55 2.52 -5.64 2.92
C GLN A 55 2.33 -5.22 1.46
N CYS A 56 3.27 -5.59 0.60
CA CYS A 56 3.10 -5.47 -0.84
C CYS A 56 2.23 -6.60 -1.38
N ILE A 57 1.13 -6.22 -2.03
CA ILE A 57 0.30 -7.12 -2.84
C ILE A 57 0.87 -7.10 -4.25
N CYS A 58 1.50 -8.20 -4.65
CA CYS A 58 2.17 -8.30 -5.94
C CYS A 58 1.22 -8.58 -7.09
N ASP A 59 1.56 -8.06 -8.26
CA ASP A 59 0.89 -8.38 -9.52
C ASP A 59 1.15 -9.86 -9.89
N GLU A 60 0.34 -10.43 -10.79
CA GLU A 60 0.27 -11.86 -11.11
C GLU A 60 1.63 -12.54 -11.39
N HIS A 61 2.57 -11.80 -11.98
CA HIS A 61 3.91 -12.29 -12.37
C HIS A 61 5.01 -11.93 -11.39
N TRP A 62 4.67 -11.45 -10.18
CA TRP A 62 5.63 -10.96 -9.20
C TRP A 62 5.34 -11.53 -7.81
N THR A 63 6.38 -11.63 -7.00
CA THR A 63 6.37 -12.17 -5.65
C THR A 63 7.55 -11.62 -4.84
N GLY A 64 7.70 -12.10 -3.61
CA GLY A 64 8.63 -11.55 -2.64
C GLY A 64 8.00 -10.43 -1.81
N PHE A 65 8.76 -9.94 -0.82
CA PHE A 65 8.29 -8.95 0.15
C PHE A 65 7.97 -7.59 -0.46
N ASP A 66 8.69 -7.23 -1.53
CA ASP A 66 8.59 -5.96 -2.24
C ASP A 66 8.27 -6.16 -3.73
N CYS A 67 7.74 -7.33 -4.11
CA CYS A 67 7.44 -7.70 -5.50
C CYS A 67 8.63 -7.57 -6.46
N SER A 68 9.85 -7.70 -5.95
CA SER A 68 11.07 -7.67 -6.77
C SER A 68 11.36 -9.01 -7.46
N GLN A 69 10.72 -10.11 -7.03
CA GLN A 69 10.94 -11.43 -7.61
C GLN A 69 9.90 -11.76 -8.68
N PRO A 70 10.28 -12.14 -9.90
CA PRO A 70 9.33 -12.63 -10.87
C PRO A 70 8.81 -14.02 -10.46
N ARG A 71 7.49 -14.22 -10.50
CA ARG A 71 6.89 -15.56 -10.46
C ARG A 71 7.11 -16.24 -11.80
N CYS A 72 8.07 -17.16 -11.86
CA CYS A 72 8.16 -18.05 -13.00
C CYS A 72 7.15 -19.19 -12.88
N ALA A 73 6.36 -19.40 -13.94
CA ALA A 73 5.46 -20.55 -14.04
C ALA A 73 6.20 -21.87 -14.34
N LEU A 74 7.44 -21.78 -14.84
CA LEU A 74 8.32 -22.91 -15.08
C LEU A 74 9.48 -22.91 -14.07
N ASP A 75 9.77 -24.08 -13.49
CA ASP A 75 11.01 -24.33 -12.75
C ASP A 75 12.20 -24.15 -13.70
N CYS A 76 12.85 -22.97 -13.69
CA CYS A 76 14.03 -22.68 -14.52
C CYS A 76 15.30 -23.48 -14.11
N GLY A 77 15.15 -24.50 -13.27
CA GLY A 77 16.26 -25.30 -12.73
C GLY A 77 17.24 -24.47 -11.88
N PRO A 78 18.36 -25.06 -11.45
CA PRO A 78 19.34 -24.41 -10.56
C PRO A 78 20.18 -23.30 -11.21
N HIS A 79 20.08 -23.12 -12.54
CA HIS A 79 20.90 -22.16 -13.30
C HIS A 79 20.10 -21.21 -14.20
N GLY A 80 18.78 -21.40 -14.36
CA GLY A 80 17.97 -20.53 -15.20
C GLY A 80 17.53 -19.27 -14.46
N SER A 81 17.69 -18.13 -15.12
CA SER A 81 17.20 -16.85 -14.62
C SER A 81 15.84 -16.59 -15.25
N CYS A 82 14.83 -16.36 -14.40
CA CYS A 82 13.49 -16.04 -14.86
C CYS A 82 13.42 -14.59 -15.37
N GLU A 83 13.21 -14.39 -16.67
CA GLU A 83 12.91 -13.07 -17.24
C GLU A 83 11.51 -13.10 -17.87
N GLN A 84 10.58 -12.30 -17.34
CA GLN A 84 9.21 -12.14 -17.87
C GLN A 84 8.41 -13.46 -18.05
N GLY A 85 8.61 -14.43 -17.16
CA GLY A 85 7.92 -15.73 -17.23
C GLY A 85 8.53 -16.70 -18.25
N GLN A 86 9.70 -16.37 -18.78
CA GLN A 86 10.49 -17.26 -19.62
C GLN A 86 11.80 -17.64 -18.92
N CYS A 87 12.14 -18.91 -19.08
CA CYS A 87 13.48 -19.45 -18.95
C CYS A 87 13.96 -19.71 -20.40
#